data_AF-A0A353E7G1-F1
#
_entry.id   AF-A0A353E7G1-F1
#
_cell.length_a   1.000
_cell.length_b   1.000
_cell.length_c   1.000
_cell.angle_alpha   90.00
_cell.angle_beta   90.00
_cell.angle_gamma   90.00
#
_symmetry.space_group_name_H-M   'P 1'
#
loop_
_entity.id
_entity.type
_entity.pdbx_description
1 polymer ?
#
loop_
_entity_poly.entity_id
_entity_poly.type
_entity_poly.pdbx_seq_one_letter_code
_entity_poly.pdbx_strand_id
1 'polypeptide(L)'
;GTAIDWANMLPSYSGEYTEAQGNAVALLMARCGEALNMDYGTDVSTCYPSAIENGFAEKFGYIVKYYGYRDYPTVQASKKWKEIVFKELSAGHPVLYGGTSYKNGDDNYFSHSFVIDGYNKLGLVHVNYGFGGAGDGWFPIDKLPLKYGNWDEEFDTYQTLVVIHRPQDGSIDYEL
;
A
#
# COMPACT_ATOMS: atom_id res chain seq x y z
N GLY A 1 -13.04 19.69 -9.03
CA GLY A 1 -12.43 18.40 -9.40
C GLY A 1 -13.46 17.52 -10.09
N THR A 2 -13.02 16.43 -10.72
CA THR A 2 -13.91 15.39 -11.27
C THR A 2 -14.39 14.48 -10.14
N ALA A 3 -15.69 14.21 -10.07
CA ALA A 3 -16.23 13.28 -9.08
C ALA A 3 -15.89 11.83 -9.47
N ILE A 4 -15.48 11.02 -8.49
CA ILE A 4 -15.30 9.57 -8.66
C ILE A 4 -16.66 8.89 -8.53
N ASP A 5 -16.98 8.02 -9.50
CA ASP A 5 -18.23 7.28 -9.52
C ASP A 5 -18.13 6.00 -8.68
N TRP A 6 -18.27 6.16 -7.37
CA TRP A 6 -18.21 5.04 -6.42
C TRP A 6 -19.35 4.02 -6.60
N ALA A 7 -20.49 4.42 -7.17
CA ALA A 7 -21.61 3.51 -7.39
C ALA A 7 -21.30 2.46 -8.48
N ASN A 8 -20.42 2.80 -9.43
CA ASN A 8 -19.89 1.90 -10.44
C ASN A 8 -18.53 1.30 -10.07
N MET A 9 -18.02 1.52 -8.85
CA MET A 9 -16.76 0.94 -8.40
C MET A 9 -16.98 -0.47 -7.86
N LEU A 10 -16.59 -1.49 -8.64
CA LEU A 10 -16.62 -2.87 -8.17
C LEU A 10 -15.46 -3.16 -7.20
N PRO A 11 -15.64 -4.08 -6.23
CA PRO A 11 -14.55 -4.56 -5.39
C PRO A 11 -13.47 -5.33 -6.16
N SER A 12 -13.82 -5.93 -7.29
CA SER A 12 -12.91 -6.66 -8.19
C SER A 12 -13.41 -6.57 -9.64
N TYR A 13 -12.46 -6.59 -10.57
CA TYR A 13 -12.68 -6.53 -12.02
C TYR A 13 -12.19 -7.82 -12.74
N SER A 14 -12.02 -8.92 -12.00
CA SER A 14 -11.60 -10.22 -12.57
C SER A 14 -12.70 -10.94 -13.37
N GLY A 15 -13.94 -10.44 -13.33
CA GLY A 15 -15.09 -10.97 -14.05
C GLY A 15 -15.61 -10.00 -15.11
N GLU A 16 -16.86 -10.18 -15.51
CA GLU A 16 -17.53 -9.24 -16.42
C GLU A 16 -17.85 -7.93 -15.71
N TYR A 17 -17.62 -6.82 -16.40
CA TYR A 17 -17.98 -5.48 -15.97
C TYR A 17 -18.44 -4.65 -17.17
N THR A 18 -19.27 -3.66 -16.90
CA THR A 18 -19.73 -2.70 -17.90
C THR A 18 -18.66 -1.65 -18.19
N GLU A 19 -18.76 -0.98 -19.34
CA GLU A 19 -17.88 0.14 -19.68
C GLU A 19 -17.89 1.24 -18.60
N ALA A 20 -19.04 1.53 -18.00
CA ALA A 20 -19.15 2.51 -16.92
C ALA A 20 -18.32 2.12 -15.68
N GLN A 21 -18.38 0.84 -15.28
CA GLN A 21 -17.58 0.32 -14.16
C GLN A 21 -16.08 0.36 -14.48
N GLY A 22 -15.69 -0.06 -15.69
CA GLY A 22 -14.29 0.01 -16.14
C GLY A 22 -13.76 1.45 -16.13
N ASN A 23 -14.55 2.40 -16.65
CA ASN A 23 -14.18 3.82 -16.66
C ASN A 23 -14.09 4.42 -15.24
N ALA A 24 -14.92 3.98 -14.30
CA ALA A 24 -14.89 4.45 -12.93
C ALA A 24 -13.56 4.11 -12.22
N VAL A 25 -13.11 2.85 -12.30
CA VAL A 25 -11.82 2.45 -11.72
C VAL A 25 -10.63 3.03 -12.49
N ALA A 26 -10.71 3.08 -13.82
CA ALA A 26 -9.63 3.64 -14.64
C ALA A 26 -9.39 5.13 -14.32
N LEU A 27 -10.46 5.90 -14.13
CA LEU A 27 -10.36 7.30 -13.72
C LEU A 27 -9.72 7.45 -12.33
N LEU A 28 -10.13 6.62 -11.35
CA LEU A 28 -9.51 6.64 -10.02
C LEU A 28 -8.01 6.35 -10.10
N MET A 29 -7.63 5.28 -10.81
CA MET A 29 -6.22 4.89 -10.97
C MET A 29 -5.39 5.99 -11.66
N ALA A 30 -5.93 6.59 -12.73
CA ALA A 30 -5.26 7.68 -13.43
C ALA A 30 -5.05 8.91 -12.52
N ARG A 31 -6.04 9.24 -11.67
CA ARG A 31 -5.94 10.35 -10.71
C ARG A 31 -4.95 10.06 -9.59
N CYS A 32 -4.90 8.82 -9.09
CA CYS A 32 -3.88 8.41 -8.12
C CYS A 32 -2.48 8.53 -8.72
N GLY A 33 -2.26 8.04 -9.94
CA GLY A 33 -0.95 8.17 -10.59
C GLY A 33 -0.58 9.63 -10.90
N GLU A 34 -1.54 10.46 -11.34
CA GLU A 34 -1.34 11.91 -11.50
C GLU A 34 -0.94 12.57 -10.17
N ALA A 35 -1.63 12.26 -9.07
CA ALA A 35 -1.35 12.83 -7.76
C ALA A 35 0.07 12.51 -7.27
N LEU A 36 0.63 11.38 -7.70
CA LEU A 36 1.94 10.90 -7.29
C LEU A 36 3.07 11.25 -8.27
N ASN A 37 2.77 11.97 -9.36
CA ASN A 37 3.71 12.19 -10.48
C ASN A 37 4.32 10.88 -10.98
N MET A 38 3.48 9.87 -11.20
CA MET A 38 3.89 8.54 -11.64
C MET A 38 4.73 8.59 -12.91
N ASP A 39 5.86 7.88 -12.91
CA ASP A 39 6.62 7.58 -14.11
C ASP A 39 5.99 6.37 -14.79
N TYR A 40 5.26 6.62 -15.88
CA TYR A 40 4.48 5.60 -16.57
C TYR A 40 5.33 4.84 -17.60
N GLY A 41 5.51 3.55 -17.37
CA GLY A 41 6.07 2.61 -18.34
C GLY A 41 5.04 1.62 -18.86
N THR A 42 5.37 0.94 -19.95
CA THR A 42 4.51 -0.11 -20.54
C THR A 42 4.52 -1.40 -19.73
N ASP A 43 5.64 -1.69 -19.06
CA ASP A 43 5.82 -2.91 -18.27
C ASP A 43 5.67 -2.64 -16.76
N VAL A 44 6.23 -1.53 -16.28
CA VAL A 44 6.19 -1.11 -14.87
C VAL A 44 6.00 0.40 -14.82
N SER A 45 5.18 0.87 -13.88
CA SER A 45 5.08 2.28 -13.53
C SER A 45 5.55 2.46 -12.09
N THR A 46 6.26 3.55 -11.80
CA THR A 46 6.88 3.76 -10.50
C THR A 46 6.72 5.20 -9.99
N CYS A 47 6.69 5.36 -8.68
CA CYS A 47 6.76 6.64 -8.00
C CYS A 47 7.43 6.47 -6.63
N TYR A 48 7.92 7.57 -6.06
CA TYR A 48 8.45 7.55 -4.69
C TYR A 48 7.28 7.56 -3.69
N PRO A 49 7.24 6.65 -2.70
CA PRO A 49 6.17 6.62 -1.71
C PRO A 49 5.95 7.95 -0.99
N SER A 50 7.00 8.73 -0.76
CA SER A 50 6.90 10.06 -0.14
C SER A 50 6.05 11.06 -0.92
N ALA A 51 5.85 10.87 -2.24
CA ALA A 51 5.03 11.75 -3.05
C ALA A 51 3.55 11.75 -2.61
N ILE A 52 3.10 10.68 -1.95
CA ILE A 52 1.71 10.55 -1.47
C ILE A 52 1.34 11.57 -0.41
N GLU A 53 2.31 12.02 0.39
CA GLU A 53 2.06 12.91 1.51
C GLU A 53 1.50 14.26 1.04
N ASN A 54 2.09 14.82 -0.02
CA ASN A 54 1.56 16.02 -0.67
C ASN A 54 0.48 15.69 -1.69
N GLY A 55 0.69 14.65 -2.52
CA GLY A 55 -0.20 14.33 -3.63
C GLY A 55 -1.64 14.07 -3.20
N PHE A 56 -1.84 13.20 -2.20
CA PHE A 56 -3.18 12.85 -1.75
C PHE A 56 -3.80 13.94 -0.87
N ALA A 57 -2.98 14.68 -0.12
CA ALA A 57 -3.46 15.84 0.63
C ALA A 57 -3.99 16.94 -0.31
N GLU A 58 -3.23 17.31 -1.33
CA GLU A 58 -3.60 18.38 -2.27
C GLU A 58 -4.72 17.99 -3.23
N LYS A 59 -4.71 16.75 -3.75
CA LYS A 59 -5.65 16.32 -4.80
C LYS A 59 -6.94 15.73 -4.25
N PHE A 60 -6.89 15.09 -3.08
CA PHE A 60 -8.01 14.34 -2.53
C PHE A 60 -8.41 14.79 -1.11
N GLY A 61 -7.62 15.64 -0.46
CA GLY A 61 -7.93 16.17 0.87
C GLY A 61 -7.72 15.17 2.01
N TYR A 62 -6.92 14.11 1.81
CA TYR A 62 -6.55 13.20 2.89
C TYR A 62 -5.51 13.82 3.81
N ILE A 63 -5.49 13.39 5.07
CA ILE A 63 -4.38 13.61 5.98
C ILE A 63 -3.45 12.41 5.81
N VAL A 64 -2.20 12.66 5.42
CA VAL A 64 -1.25 11.61 5.07
C VAL A 64 0.03 11.80 5.83
N LYS A 65 0.65 10.70 6.27
CA LYS A 65 1.97 10.71 6.89
C LYS A 65 2.83 9.60 6.33
N TYR A 66 3.98 9.95 5.78
CA TYR A 66 5.00 9.00 5.33
C TYR A 66 6.03 8.82 6.44
N TYR A 67 6.25 7.56 6.86
CA TYR A 67 7.15 7.24 7.96
C TYR A 67 8.59 6.92 7.52
N GLY A 68 8.90 7.04 6.23
CA GLY A 68 10.23 6.69 5.72
C GLY A 68 10.43 5.19 5.59
N TYR A 69 11.71 4.80 5.49
CA TYR A 69 12.12 3.41 5.55
C TYR A 69 12.13 2.90 6.98
N ARG A 70 11.84 1.62 7.13
CA ARG A 70 11.95 0.85 8.37
C ARG A 70 13.42 0.56 8.68
N ASP A 71 14.22 1.61 8.87
CA ASP A 71 15.62 1.53 9.28
C ASP A 71 15.72 1.80 10.78
N TYR A 72 15.24 0.84 11.58
CA TYR A 72 15.18 0.98 13.03
C TYR A 72 16.18 0.05 13.71
N PRO A 73 17.32 0.57 14.19
CA PRO A 73 18.40 -0.25 14.76
C PRO A 73 18.03 -0.85 16.12
N THR A 74 16.88 -0.48 16.70
CA THR A 74 16.47 -0.93 18.04
C THR A 74 15.18 -1.75 18.02
N VAL A 75 15.11 -2.71 18.95
CA VAL A 75 13.91 -3.51 19.20
C VAL A 75 12.70 -2.63 19.54
N GLN A 76 12.90 -1.50 20.24
CA GLN A 76 11.81 -0.61 20.61
C GLN A 76 11.19 0.09 19.40
N ALA A 77 12.00 0.63 18.49
CA ALA A 77 11.50 1.29 17.30
C ALA A 77 10.83 0.29 16.33
N SER A 78 11.34 -0.94 16.23
CA SER A 78 10.66 -2.02 15.51
C SER A 78 9.28 -2.37 16.11
N LYS A 79 9.14 -2.33 17.44
CA LYS A 79 7.83 -2.52 18.10
C LYS A 79 6.88 -1.37 17.80
N LYS A 80 7.33 -0.11 17.92
CA LYS A 80 6.51 1.07 17.62
C LYS A 80 5.98 1.05 16.17
N TRP A 81 6.81 0.67 15.21
CA TRP A 81 6.38 0.51 13.82
C TRP A 81 5.19 -0.44 13.68
N LYS A 82 5.27 -1.63 14.29
CA LYS A 82 4.17 -2.61 14.29
C LYS A 82 2.95 -2.08 15.04
N GLU A 83 3.16 -1.37 16.15
CA GLU A 83 2.08 -0.77 16.92
C GLU A 83 1.30 0.26 16.11
N ILE A 84 1.97 1.09 15.29
CA ILE A 84 1.28 2.02 14.38
C ILE A 84 0.40 1.24 13.41
N VAL A 85 0.95 0.23 12.73
CA VAL A 85 0.19 -0.60 11.79
C VAL A 85 -1.01 -1.25 12.47
N PHE A 86 -0.84 -1.86 13.63
CA PHE A 86 -1.98 -2.50 14.32
C PHE A 86 -3.01 -1.50 14.86
N LYS A 87 -2.62 -0.29 15.25
CA LYS A 87 -3.56 0.76 15.66
C LYS A 87 -4.41 1.24 14.49
N GLU A 88 -3.80 1.48 13.33
CA GLU A 88 -4.52 1.84 12.10
C GLU A 88 -5.52 0.76 11.71
N LEU A 89 -5.08 -0.50 11.67
CA LEU A 89 -5.95 -1.62 11.33
C LEU A 89 -7.08 -1.80 12.35
N SER A 90 -6.82 -1.57 13.64
CA SER A 90 -7.85 -1.61 14.70
C SER A 90 -8.89 -0.49 14.56
N ALA A 91 -8.49 0.66 14.01
CA ALA A 91 -9.37 1.78 13.69
C ALA A 91 -10.14 1.58 12.37
N GLY A 92 -9.88 0.47 11.64
CA GLY A 92 -10.49 0.21 10.34
C GLY A 92 -9.81 0.95 9.19
N HIS A 93 -8.55 1.35 9.36
CA HIS A 93 -7.75 2.02 8.35
C HIS A 93 -6.72 1.03 7.76
N PRO A 94 -6.89 0.59 6.50
CA PRO A 94 -5.82 -0.06 5.77
C PRO A 94 -4.64 0.89 5.57
N VAL A 95 -3.42 0.37 5.59
CA VAL A 95 -2.20 1.15 5.39
C VAL A 95 -1.56 0.82 4.04
N LEU A 96 -1.00 1.84 3.39
CA LEU A 96 -0.13 1.62 2.24
C LEU A 96 1.26 1.28 2.76
N TYR A 97 1.77 0.15 2.31
CA TYR A 97 3.03 -0.41 2.73
C TYR A 97 3.90 -0.68 1.52
N GLY A 98 5.22 -0.72 1.71
CA GLY A 98 6.14 -1.10 0.66
C GLY A 98 7.31 -1.89 1.19
N GLY A 99 8.10 -2.42 0.28
CA GLY A 99 9.37 -3.06 0.61
C GLY A 99 10.11 -3.50 -0.63
N THR A 100 11.36 -3.90 -0.43
CA THR A 100 12.25 -4.42 -1.45
C THR A 100 12.61 -5.85 -1.12
N SER A 101 12.47 -6.71 -2.13
CA SER A 101 12.96 -8.08 -2.11
C SER A 101 14.31 -8.15 -2.79
N TYR A 102 15.27 -8.78 -2.11
CA TYR A 102 16.57 -9.16 -2.66
C TYR A 102 16.69 -10.67 -2.87
N LYS A 103 15.57 -11.38 -2.78
CA LYS A 103 15.53 -12.85 -2.79
C LYS A 103 16.15 -13.47 -4.05
N ASN A 104 16.02 -12.79 -5.18
CA ASN A 104 16.54 -13.22 -6.47
C ASN A 104 17.93 -12.65 -6.80
N GLY A 105 18.62 -12.10 -5.80
CA GLY A 105 19.97 -11.53 -5.88
C GLY A 105 19.98 -10.01 -5.94
N ASP A 106 21.12 -9.41 -5.56
CA ASP A 106 21.30 -7.96 -5.45
C ASP A 106 21.06 -7.20 -6.75
N ASP A 107 21.38 -7.81 -7.90
CA ASP A 107 21.17 -7.24 -9.24
C ASP A 107 19.74 -7.45 -9.78
N ASN A 108 18.92 -8.26 -9.11
CA ASN A 108 17.53 -8.57 -9.50
C ASN A 108 16.54 -8.24 -8.38
N TYR A 109 16.78 -7.15 -7.66
CA TYR A 109 15.88 -6.71 -6.61
C TYR A 109 14.53 -6.29 -7.17
N PHE A 110 13.48 -6.45 -6.37
CA PHE A 110 12.13 -6.04 -6.71
C PHE A 110 11.52 -5.22 -5.59
N SER A 111 11.24 -3.94 -5.87
CA SER A 111 10.54 -3.05 -4.96
C SER A 111 9.06 -2.99 -5.32
N HIS A 112 8.20 -3.10 -4.33
CA HIS A 112 6.76 -3.11 -4.54
C HIS A 112 6.02 -2.32 -3.46
N SER A 113 4.86 -1.77 -3.82
CA SER A 113 3.91 -1.16 -2.89
C SER A 113 2.62 -1.96 -2.88
N PHE A 114 2.08 -2.20 -1.69
CA PHE A 114 0.94 -3.07 -1.44
C PHE A 114 0.15 -2.57 -0.23
N VAL A 115 -1.03 -3.16 0.01
CA VAL A 115 -1.90 -2.75 1.11
C VAL A 115 -1.84 -3.79 2.23
N ILE A 116 -1.73 -3.32 3.46
CA ILE A 116 -2.03 -4.13 4.64
C ILE A 116 -3.40 -3.70 5.16
N ASP A 117 -4.35 -4.62 5.20
CA ASP A 117 -5.77 -4.33 5.46
C ASP A 117 -6.38 -5.16 6.62
N GLY A 118 -5.57 -5.94 7.33
CA GLY A 118 -6.02 -6.66 8.52
C GLY A 118 -4.89 -7.28 9.33
N TYR A 119 -5.22 -7.72 10.55
CA TYR A 119 -4.36 -8.57 11.37
C TYR A 119 -5.21 -9.66 12.07
N ASN A 120 -4.60 -10.80 12.39
CA ASN A 120 -5.30 -11.92 13.04
C ASN A 120 -4.80 -12.16 14.48
N LYS A 121 -5.43 -13.12 15.18
CA LYS A 121 -5.11 -13.47 16.59
C LYS A 121 -3.67 -13.97 16.80
N LEU A 122 -2.98 -14.37 15.72
CA LEU A 122 -1.58 -14.80 15.76
C LEU A 122 -0.61 -13.63 15.52
N GLY A 123 -1.12 -12.41 15.32
CA GLY A 123 -0.31 -11.22 15.01
C GLY A 123 0.21 -11.19 13.57
N LEU A 124 -0.33 -12.03 12.67
CA LEU A 124 -0.04 -11.95 11.24
C LEU A 124 -0.88 -10.85 10.61
N VAL A 125 -0.30 -10.12 9.67
CA VAL A 125 -1.00 -9.11 8.86
C VAL A 125 -1.54 -9.73 7.58
N HIS A 126 -2.73 -9.31 7.14
CA HIS A 126 -3.23 -9.62 5.81
C HIS A 126 -2.64 -8.64 4.81
N VAL A 127 -2.15 -9.15 3.69
CA VAL A 127 -1.51 -8.36 2.64
C VAL A 127 -2.27 -8.56 1.34
N ASN A 128 -2.64 -7.44 0.72
CA ASN A 128 -3.12 -7.38 -0.66
C ASN A 128 -2.01 -6.82 -1.56
N TYR A 129 -1.44 -7.67 -2.40
CA TYR A 129 -0.31 -7.32 -3.26
C TYR A 129 -0.72 -6.59 -4.55
N GLY A 130 -2.02 -6.39 -4.80
CA GLY A 130 -2.49 -5.69 -5.99
C GLY A 130 -2.49 -6.54 -7.27
N PHE A 131 -2.31 -7.86 -7.17
CA PHE A 131 -2.32 -8.80 -8.31
C PHE A 131 -3.64 -9.58 -8.41
N GLY A 132 -4.77 -8.92 -8.14
CA GLY A 132 -6.10 -9.54 -8.24
C GLY A 132 -6.33 -10.70 -7.26
N GLY A 133 -5.70 -10.65 -6.08
CA GLY A 133 -5.77 -11.70 -5.07
C GLY A 133 -4.64 -12.74 -5.14
N ALA A 134 -3.82 -12.71 -6.19
CA ALA A 134 -2.72 -13.66 -6.35
C ALA A 134 -1.58 -13.35 -5.36
N GLY A 135 -1.29 -14.31 -4.48
CA GLY A 135 -0.25 -14.19 -3.45
C GLY A 135 -0.71 -13.53 -2.15
N ASP A 136 -1.93 -12.96 -2.12
CA ASP A 136 -2.50 -12.36 -0.92
C ASP A 136 -2.60 -13.38 0.22
N GLY A 137 -2.44 -12.92 1.45
CA GLY A 137 -2.46 -13.83 2.60
C GLY A 137 -2.01 -13.23 3.91
N TRP A 138 -1.86 -14.10 4.91
CA TRP A 138 -1.51 -13.74 6.29
C TRP A 138 -0.04 -14.00 6.56
N PHE A 139 0.72 -12.95 6.84
CA PHE A 139 2.18 -13.02 6.98
C PHE A 139 2.71 -12.26 8.20
N PRO A 140 3.92 -12.60 8.70
CA PRO A 140 4.61 -11.77 9.67
C PRO A 140 5.05 -10.47 9.01
N ILE A 141 4.74 -9.30 9.58
CA ILE A 141 5.10 -8.00 9.00
C ILE A 141 6.61 -7.79 8.76
N ASP A 142 7.45 -8.56 9.46
CA ASP A 142 8.91 -8.53 9.27
C ASP A 142 9.38 -9.24 7.98
N LYS A 143 8.53 -10.09 7.39
CA LYS A 143 8.89 -10.95 6.27
C LYS A 143 7.62 -11.25 5.47
N LEU A 144 7.44 -10.52 4.37
CA LEU A 144 6.22 -10.54 3.57
C LEU A 144 6.47 -11.26 2.24
N PRO A 145 6.23 -12.57 2.15
CA PRO A 145 6.46 -13.34 0.93
C PRO A 145 5.37 -13.08 -0.12
N LEU A 146 5.78 -12.88 -1.36
CA LEU A 146 4.88 -12.88 -2.52
C LEU A 146 5.19 -14.09 -3.38
N LYS A 147 4.20 -14.98 -3.53
CA LYS A 147 4.29 -16.15 -4.40
C LYS A 147 3.08 -16.24 -5.31
N TYR A 148 3.29 -16.04 -6.62
CA TYR A 148 2.27 -16.35 -7.62
C TYR A 148 2.91 -16.62 -8.99
N GLY A 149 2.43 -17.64 -9.70
CA GLY A 149 3.06 -18.07 -10.94
C GLY A 149 4.55 -18.39 -10.74
N ASN A 150 5.41 -17.71 -11.50
CA ASN A 150 6.87 -17.84 -11.37
C ASN A 150 7.51 -16.80 -10.43
N TRP A 151 6.71 -15.89 -9.85
CA TRP A 151 7.20 -14.91 -8.89
C TRP A 151 7.38 -15.57 -7.52
N ASP A 152 8.59 -15.44 -6.97
CA ASP A 152 8.91 -15.81 -5.59
C ASP A 152 9.78 -14.70 -4.99
N GLU A 153 9.14 -13.79 -4.26
CA GLU A 153 9.74 -12.62 -3.66
C GLU A 153 9.53 -12.60 -2.14
N GLU A 154 10.32 -11.80 -1.44
CA GLU A 154 10.21 -11.61 0.00
C GLU A 154 10.53 -10.17 0.38
N PHE A 155 9.52 -9.39 0.76
CA PHE A 155 9.69 -7.99 1.14
C PHE A 155 10.03 -7.88 2.63
N ASP A 156 11.32 -7.97 2.93
CA ASP A 156 11.89 -7.86 4.28
C ASP A 156 12.87 -6.68 4.44
N THR A 157 13.22 -6.01 3.33
CA THR A 157 14.20 -4.93 3.27
C THR A 157 13.56 -3.63 2.79
N TYR A 158 14.11 -2.47 3.19
CA TYR A 158 13.61 -1.13 2.81
C TYR A 158 12.08 -0.98 2.93
N GLN A 159 11.50 -1.57 3.98
CA GLN A 159 10.06 -1.51 4.17
C GLN A 159 9.61 -0.07 4.42
N THR A 160 8.48 0.35 3.86
CA THR A 160 7.93 1.70 4.03
C THR A 160 6.51 1.65 4.55
N LEU A 161 6.09 2.70 5.25
CA LEU A 161 4.73 2.84 5.77
C LEU A 161 4.19 4.22 5.46
N VAL A 162 2.97 4.24 4.95
CA VAL A 162 2.16 5.44 4.77
C VAL A 162 0.84 5.23 5.48
N VAL A 163 0.51 6.14 6.39
CA VAL A 163 -0.79 6.21 7.05
C VAL A 163 -1.64 7.28 6.38
N ILE A 164 -2.91 6.96 6.13
CA ILE A 164 -3.85 7.82 5.38
C ILE A 164 -5.15 7.89 6.18
N HIS A 165 -5.52 9.09 6.61
CA HIS A 165 -6.76 9.39 7.31
C HIS A 165 -7.67 10.25 6.46
N ARG A 166 -8.98 10.02 6.51
CA ARG A 166 -9.95 11.01 6.02
C ARG A 166 -9.97 12.17 7.01
N PRO A 167 -10.38 13.38 6.59
CA PRO A 167 -10.45 14.53 7.50
C PRO A 167 -11.22 14.27 8.81
N GLN A 168 -12.28 13.46 8.76
CA GLN A 168 -13.08 13.10 9.94
C GLN A 168 -12.38 12.14 10.91
N ASP A 169 -11.35 11.42 10.47
CA ASP A 169 -10.63 10.45 11.30
C ASP A 169 -9.55 11.17 12.17
N GLY A 170 -9.27 12.45 11.90
CA GLY A 170 -8.38 13.29 12.70
C GLY A 170 -6.90 13.22 12.29
N SER A 171 -6.03 13.90 13.04
CA SER A 171 -4.59 13.96 12.80
C SER A 171 -3.88 12.62 13.01
N ILE A 172 -2.71 12.46 12.37
CA ILE A 172 -1.85 11.28 12.52
C ILE A 172 -0.70 11.61 13.49
N ASP A 173 -0.90 11.31 14.77
CA ASP A 173 -0.03 11.76 15.86
C ASP A 173 0.88 10.66 16.44
N TYR A 174 1.21 9.63 15.66
CA TYR A 174 2.17 8.62 16.13
C TYR A 174 3.63 9.11 16.02
N GLU A 175 4.40 8.80 17.05
CA GLU A 175 5.85 8.98 17.12
C GLU A 175 6.58 7.65 16.94
N LEU A 176 7.58 7.63 16.06
CA LEU A 176 8.54 6.54 15.90
C LEU A 176 9.83 6.84 16.66
#